data_AF-A0A520QUR9-F1
#
_entry.id   AF-A0A520QUR9-F1
#
_cell.length_a   1.000
_cell.length_b   1.000
_cell.length_c   1.000
_cell.angle_alpha   90.00
_cell.angle_beta   90.00
_cell.angle_gamma   90.00
#
_symmetry.space_group_name_H-M   'P 1'
#
loop_
_entity.id
_entity.type
_entity.pdbx_description
1 polymer ?
#
loop_
_entity_poly.entity_id
_entity_poly.type
_entity_poly.pdbx_seq_one_letter_code
_entity_poly.pdbx_strand_id
1 'polypeptide(L)'
;MRWLPLLLLIGAAGCSEEAPPSVEGVGREIVMPPPREIVQHSIYDADGVPRESEERVAGLTLPLGLERVENGVERRHLFRSEVSTDALLRYFGPRLTTVRIDREGERVTYREAVPREVRGGVVKLDVTIQPSSQRGTRARLEIYEIPPPPPEGVVVSEEEIRRHLDGLREHRE
;
A
#
# COMPACT_ATOMS: atom_id res chain seq x y z
N MET A 1 -96.93 -7.38 -43.36
CA MET A 1 -97.81 -6.57 -42.51
C MET A 1 -96.93 -5.76 -41.56
N ARG A 2 -96.95 -4.41 -41.66
CA ARG A 2 -96.76 -3.37 -40.60
C ARG A 2 -95.47 -3.44 -39.76
N TRP A 3 -94.79 -2.38 -39.33
CA TRP A 3 -94.76 -0.92 -39.50
C TRP A 3 -93.55 -0.49 -38.62
N LEU A 4 -92.78 0.51 -39.06
CA LEU A 4 -91.89 1.37 -38.22
C LEU A 4 -92.76 2.13 -37.15
N PRO A 5 -92.27 2.89 -36.13
CA PRO A 5 -90.90 3.35 -35.79
C PRO A 5 -90.61 3.61 -34.25
N LEU A 6 -89.47 4.27 -33.95
CA LEU A 6 -89.21 5.38 -32.99
C LEU A 6 -89.55 5.28 -31.47
N LEU A 7 -88.58 5.59 -30.60
CA LEU A 7 -88.55 6.65 -29.55
C LEU A 7 -87.34 6.41 -28.60
N LEU A 8 -86.37 7.34 -28.45
CA LEU A 8 -86.30 8.44 -27.45
C LEU A 8 -86.34 7.87 -25.99
N LEU A 9 -85.41 8.09 -25.04
CA LEU A 9 -84.80 9.31 -24.50
C LEU A 9 -83.78 8.93 -23.38
N ILE A 10 -82.75 9.78 -23.22
CA ILE A 10 -82.21 10.39 -21.97
C ILE A 10 -81.84 9.51 -20.76
N GLY A 11 -80.62 9.71 -20.24
CA GLY A 11 -80.38 9.51 -18.80
C GLY A 11 -78.94 9.62 -18.30
N ALA A 12 -78.52 10.85 -17.99
CA ALA A 12 -77.58 11.26 -16.94
C ALA A 12 -76.22 10.54 -16.76
N ALA A 13 -75.16 11.30 -17.04
CA ALA A 13 -73.85 11.16 -16.44
C ALA A 13 -73.96 11.23 -14.90
N GLY A 14 -73.57 10.14 -14.23
CA GLY A 14 -73.37 10.04 -12.80
C GLY A 14 -71.97 9.51 -12.54
N CYS A 15 -71.12 10.36 -11.98
CA CYS A 15 -69.76 10.06 -11.55
C CYS A 15 -69.74 8.96 -10.50
N SER A 16 -68.90 7.95 -10.70
CA SER A 16 -68.02 7.40 -9.64
C SER A 16 -67.16 6.32 -10.26
N GLU A 17 -65.91 6.63 -10.60
CA GLU A 17 -64.89 5.59 -10.48
C GLU A 17 -63.55 6.24 -10.14
N GLU A 18 -63.18 6.00 -8.89
CA GLU A 18 -61.89 6.13 -8.24
C GLU A 18 -60.72 6.00 -9.22
N ALA A 19 -59.86 7.01 -9.28
CA ALA A 19 -58.62 6.92 -10.05
C ALA A 19 -57.77 5.76 -9.49
N PRO A 20 -57.22 4.88 -10.35
CA PRO A 20 -56.33 3.83 -9.88
C PRO A 20 -55.07 4.46 -9.26
N PRO A 21 -54.47 3.82 -8.23
CA PRO A 21 -53.29 4.34 -7.58
C PRO A 21 -52.15 4.52 -8.60
N SER A 22 -51.60 5.73 -8.65
CA SER A 22 -50.36 6.05 -9.35
C SER A 22 -49.26 5.10 -8.86
N VAL A 23 -48.78 4.23 -9.74
CA VAL A 23 -47.54 3.47 -9.53
C VAL A 23 -46.37 4.37 -9.88
N GLU A 24 -46.24 5.52 -9.21
CA GLU A 24 -44.99 6.28 -9.17
C GLU A 24 -44.04 5.62 -8.17
N GLY A 25 -43.55 4.46 -8.62
CA GLY A 25 -42.48 3.70 -8.01
C GLY A 25 -41.64 3.10 -9.11
N VAL A 26 -41.26 3.92 -10.11
CA VAL A 26 -40.33 3.50 -11.17
C VAL A 26 -39.02 3.15 -10.47
N GLY A 27 -38.72 1.86 -10.43
CA GLY A 27 -37.49 1.32 -9.88
C GLY A 27 -36.32 2.10 -10.46
N ARG A 28 -35.51 2.69 -9.58
CA ARG A 28 -34.20 3.19 -9.99
C ARG A 28 -33.45 2.00 -10.57
N GLU A 29 -33.28 2.01 -11.89
CA GLU A 29 -32.33 1.14 -12.56
C GLU A 29 -30.97 1.40 -11.91
N ILE A 30 -30.49 0.43 -11.13
CA ILE A 30 -29.12 0.46 -10.62
C ILE A 30 -28.26 0.20 -11.85
N VAL A 31 -27.85 1.28 -12.52
CA VAL A 31 -26.81 1.21 -13.55
C VAL A 31 -25.55 0.76 -12.83
N MET A 32 -25.29 -0.55 -12.88
CA MET A 32 -24.06 -1.11 -12.36
C MET A 32 -22.92 -0.46 -13.16
N PRO A 33 -21.99 0.25 -12.52
CA PRO A 33 -20.87 0.82 -13.25
C PRO A 33 -20.18 -0.30 -14.03
N PRO A 34 -19.71 -0.03 -15.26
CA PRO A 34 -18.98 -1.04 -16.02
C PRO A 34 -17.87 -1.61 -15.14
N PRO A 35 -17.60 -2.92 -15.19
CA PRO A 35 -16.49 -3.52 -14.45
C PRO A 35 -15.25 -2.68 -14.69
N ARG A 36 -14.64 -2.15 -13.61
CA ARG A 36 -13.38 -1.43 -13.75
C ARG A 36 -12.39 -2.40 -14.39
N GLU A 37 -11.85 -2.08 -15.56
CA GLU A 37 -10.73 -2.82 -16.12
C GLU A 37 -9.59 -2.78 -15.09
N ILE A 38 -9.27 -3.94 -14.53
CA ILE A 38 -8.08 -4.10 -13.71
C ILE A 38 -6.91 -4.10 -14.68
N VAL A 39 -6.36 -2.92 -14.97
CA VAL A 39 -5.11 -2.81 -15.74
C VAL A 39 -4.01 -3.43 -14.89
N GLN A 40 -3.64 -4.68 -15.18
CA GLN A 40 -2.46 -5.33 -14.61
C GLN A 40 -1.23 -4.64 -15.19
N HIS A 41 -0.76 -3.61 -14.50
CA HIS A 41 0.49 -2.95 -14.85
C HIS A 41 1.63 -3.92 -14.55
N SER A 42 2.48 -4.15 -15.54
CA SER A 42 3.73 -4.92 -15.37
C SER A 42 4.53 -4.38 -14.19
N ILE A 43 5.07 -5.29 -13.36
CA ILE A 43 6.00 -4.97 -12.27
C ILE A 43 7.26 -4.31 -12.82
N TYR A 44 7.69 -4.67 -14.03
CA TYR A 44 8.92 -4.19 -14.65
C TYR A 44 8.63 -3.13 -15.71
N ASP A 45 9.57 -2.19 -15.84
CA ASP A 45 9.65 -1.25 -16.97
C ASP A 45 10.26 -1.91 -18.22
N ALA A 46 10.46 -1.11 -19.27
CA ALA A 46 11.02 -1.55 -20.54
C ALA A 46 12.47 -2.06 -20.43
N ASP A 47 13.21 -1.64 -19.39
CA ASP A 47 14.59 -2.01 -19.15
C ASP A 47 14.72 -3.24 -18.22
N GLY A 48 13.59 -3.83 -17.79
CA GLY A 48 13.56 -4.97 -16.88
C GLY A 48 13.96 -4.60 -15.45
N VAL A 49 13.76 -3.34 -15.07
CA VAL A 49 13.90 -2.82 -13.69
C VAL A 49 12.49 -2.71 -13.10
N PRO A 50 12.27 -3.09 -11.83
CA PRO A 50 10.95 -2.95 -11.24
C PRO A 50 10.55 -1.47 -11.18
N ARG A 51 9.28 -1.19 -11.52
CA ARG A 51 8.70 0.15 -11.45
C ARG A 51 8.51 0.56 -10.00
N GLU A 52 8.46 1.87 -9.77
CA GLU A 52 8.23 2.44 -8.45
C GLU A 52 6.79 2.16 -7.97
N SER A 53 6.65 1.91 -6.67
CA SER A 53 5.37 1.89 -5.97
C SER A 53 5.11 3.23 -5.28
N GLU A 54 3.93 3.38 -4.68
CA GLU A 54 3.61 4.54 -3.84
C GLU A 54 4.22 4.43 -2.43
N GLU A 55 4.74 3.25 -2.05
CA GLU A 55 5.27 2.99 -0.73
C GLU A 55 6.66 3.62 -0.54
N ARG A 56 6.90 4.18 0.64
CA ARG A 56 8.17 4.82 1.00
C ARG A 56 8.62 4.38 2.39
N VAL A 57 9.94 4.22 2.56
CA VAL A 57 10.60 4.01 3.85
C VAL A 57 11.69 5.06 3.99
N ALA A 58 11.56 5.96 4.98
CA ALA A 58 12.55 7.02 5.23
C ALA A 58 12.99 7.79 3.97
N GLY A 59 12.04 8.11 3.09
CA GLY A 59 12.28 8.81 1.83
C GLY A 59 12.78 7.94 0.66
N LEU A 60 13.08 6.66 0.89
CA LEU A 60 13.35 5.69 -0.17
C LEU A 60 12.04 5.17 -0.77
N THR A 61 11.79 5.48 -2.04
CA THR A 61 10.67 4.91 -2.81
C THR A 61 10.92 3.45 -3.12
N LEU A 62 9.97 2.59 -2.76
CA LEU A 62 10.07 1.15 -2.93
C LEU A 62 9.61 0.71 -4.33
N PRO A 63 10.13 -0.41 -4.86
CA PRO A 63 9.62 -0.99 -6.10
C PRO A 63 8.28 -1.72 -5.90
N LEU A 64 7.52 -1.89 -6.99
CA LEU A 64 6.41 -2.84 -7.06
C LEU A 64 6.90 -4.28 -6.84
N GLY A 65 5.98 -5.16 -6.43
CA GLY A 65 6.28 -6.58 -6.18
C GLY A 65 6.94 -6.84 -4.82
N LEU A 66 6.80 -5.91 -3.87
CA LEU A 66 7.13 -6.10 -2.47
C LEU A 66 5.87 -6.29 -1.63
N GLU A 67 5.91 -7.27 -0.75
CA GLU A 67 4.89 -7.54 0.26
C GLU A 67 5.51 -7.35 1.64
N ARG A 68 4.95 -6.45 2.44
CA ARG A 68 5.44 -6.15 3.78
C ARG A 68 5.19 -7.32 4.73
N VAL A 69 6.20 -7.63 5.54
CA VAL A 69 6.13 -8.63 6.60
C VAL A 69 6.16 -7.92 7.95
N GLU A 70 5.08 -8.05 8.72
CA GLU A 70 5.03 -7.56 10.09
C GLU A 70 6.03 -8.32 10.98
N ASN A 71 6.78 -7.58 11.79
CA ASN A 71 7.83 -8.15 12.63
C ASN A 71 7.85 -7.59 14.06
N GLY A 72 7.04 -6.58 14.38
CA GLY A 72 7.00 -5.93 15.69
C GLY A 72 8.28 -5.19 16.10
N VAL A 73 9.26 -5.03 15.19
CA VAL A 73 10.54 -4.37 15.48
C VAL A 73 10.52 -2.97 14.91
N GLU A 74 10.65 -1.98 15.79
CA GLU A 74 10.72 -0.58 15.40
C GLU A 74 11.85 -0.34 14.40
N ARG A 75 11.62 0.51 13.39
CA ARG A 75 12.62 0.96 12.40
C ARG A 75 13.20 -0.15 11.52
N ARG A 76 12.69 -1.37 11.63
CA ARG A 76 13.08 -2.51 10.80
C ARG A 76 11.93 -2.90 9.91
N HIS A 77 12.10 -2.74 8.62
CA HIS A 77 11.09 -3.04 7.61
C HIS A 77 11.51 -4.29 6.85
N LEU A 78 10.67 -5.33 6.91
CA LEU A 78 10.91 -6.59 6.22
C LEU A 78 9.91 -6.75 5.08
N PHE A 79 10.41 -7.24 3.95
CA PHE A 79 9.58 -7.49 2.78
C PHE A 79 9.92 -8.84 2.15
N ARG A 80 8.87 -9.54 1.71
CA ARG A 80 8.97 -10.60 0.70
C ARG A 80 8.89 -9.94 -0.67
N SER A 81 9.59 -10.51 -1.65
CA SER A 81 9.61 -9.97 -2.99
C SER A 81 9.35 -11.01 -4.06
N GLU A 82 8.51 -10.66 -5.02
CA GLU A 82 8.36 -11.34 -6.31
C GLU A 82 9.45 -10.93 -7.32
N VAL A 83 10.23 -9.89 -6.98
CA VAL A 83 11.35 -9.38 -7.77
C VAL A 83 12.63 -10.15 -7.42
N SER A 84 13.44 -10.48 -8.42
CA SER A 84 14.72 -11.17 -8.18
C SER A 84 15.73 -10.26 -7.49
N THR A 85 16.70 -10.86 -6.78
CA THR A 85 17.83 -10.16 -6.15
C THR A 85 18.52 -9.22 -7.13
N ASP A 86 18.84 -9.68 -8.35
CA ASP A 86 19.53 -8.86 -9.35
C ASP A 86 18.72 -7.65 -9.79
N ALA A 87 17.40 -7.80 -9.95
CA ALA A 87 16.53 -6.70 -10.33
C ALA A 87 16.37 -5.68 -9.19
N LEU A 88 16.32 -6.13 -7.94
CA LEU A 88 16.35 -5.24 -6.77
C LEU A 88 17.68 -4.49 -6.67
N LEU A 89 18.81 -5.16 -6.95
CA LEU A 89 20.13 -4.50 -6.98
C LEU A 89 20.21 -3.43 -8.06
N ARG A 90 19.69 -3.70 -9.26
CA ARG A 90 19.59 -2.70 -10.34
C ARG A 90 18.66 -1.54 -9.98
N TYR A 91 17.59 -1.81 -9.23
CA TYR A 91 16.66 -0.77 -8.78
C TYR A 91 17.28 0.15 -7.71
N PHE A 92 17.86 -0.44 -6.66
CA PHE A 92 18.36 0.30 -5.50
C PHE A 92 19.75 0.91 -5.71
N GLY A 93 20.61 0.27 -6.51
CA GLY A 93 21.96 0.77 -6.80
C GLY A 93 22.03 2.25 -7.20
N PRO A 94 21.28 2.72 -8.21
CA PRO A 94 21.27 4.13 -8.60
C PRO A 94 20.49 5.04 -7.65
N ARG A 95 19.64 4.49 -6.78
CA ARG A 95 18.79 5.26 -5.83
C ARG A 95 19.43 5.47 -4.48
N LEU A 96 20.52 4.77 -4.17
CA LEU A 96 21.24 4.85 -2.92
C LEU A 96 22.64 5.47 -3.13
N THR A 97 23.05 6.33 -2.19
CA THR A 97 24.43 6.75 -2.02
C THR A 97 24.96 6.12 -0.75
N THR A 98 26.04 5.36 -0.84
CA THR A 98 26.70 4.75 0.31
C THR A 98 28.21 4.75 0.11
N VAL A 99 28.94 4.77 1.22
CA VAL A 99 30.39 4.59 1.26
C VAL A 99 30.81 3.12 1.33
N ARG A 100 29.89 2.21 1.67
CA ARG A 100 30.20 0.81 1.95
C ARG A 100 29.07 -0.13 1.53
N ILE A 101 29.44 -1.14 0.74
CA ILE A 101 28.57 -2.23 0.34
C ILE A 101 29.20 -3.53 0.84
N ASP A 102 28.51 -4.22 1.75
CA ASP A 102 28.92 -5.53 2.23
C ASP A 102 28.33 -6.62 1.34
N ARG A 103 29.12 -7.66 1.05
CA ARG A 103 28.68 -8.85 0.33
C ARG A 103 29.07 -10.10 1.11
N GLU A 104 28.09 -10.93 1.41
CA GLU A 104 28.27 -12.20 2.12
C GLU A 104 27.49 -13.29 1.37
N GLY A 105 28.19 -14.08 0.55
CA GLY A 105 27.54 -14.96 -0.41
C GLY A 105 26.65 -14.15 -1.37
N GLU A 106 25.36 -14.49 -1.43
CA GLU A 106 24.36 -13.80 -2.25
C GLU A 106 23.62 -12.67 -1.51
N ARG A 107 23.96 -12.43 -0.24
CA ARG A 107 23.47 -11.28 0.52
C ARG A 107 24.29 -10.05 0.17
N VAL A 108 23.61 -8.96 -0.14
CA VAL A 108 24.19 -7.63 -0.36
C VAL A 108 23.57 -6.64 0.59
N THR A 109 24.40 -5.86 1.29
CA THR A 109 23.93 -4.79 2.18
C THR A 109 24.57 -3.46 1.81
N TYR A 110 23.74 -2.48 1.46
CA TYR A 110 24.16 -1.08 1.37
C TYR A 110 24.16 -0.49 2.79
N ARG A 111 25.33 -0.22 3.35
CA ARG A 111 25.48 0.25 4.73
C ARG A 111 25.36 1.76 4.81
N GLU A 112 24.69 2.27 5.84
CA GLU A 112 24.57 3.72 6.08
C GLU A 112 24.17 4.53 4.82
N ALA A 113 23.35 3.92 3.98
CA ALA A 113 22.98 4.44 2.69
C ALA A 113 22.00 5.62 2.84
N VAL A 114 22.15 6.62 1.98
CA VAL A 114 21.27 7.78 1.88
C VAL A 114 20.51 7.68 0.56
N PRO A 115 19.16 7.76 0.54
CA PRO A 115 18.42 7.79 -0.71
C PRO A 115 18.66 9.11 -1.48
N ARG A 116 18.84 9.03 -2.80
CA ARG A 116 19.37 10.13 -3.63
C ARG A 116 18.43 11.31 -3.90
N GLU A 117 17.17 11.24 -3.49
CA GLU A 117 16.17 12.26 -3.83
C GLU A 117 15.37 12.76 -2.61
N VAL A 118 15.85 12.47 -1.40
CA VAL A 118 15.17 12.91 -0.17
C VAL A 118 15.35 14.41 0.02
N ARG A 119 14.23 15.11 0.19
CA ARG A 119 14.19 16.52 0.61
C ARG A 119 13.85 16.58 2.10
N GLY A 120 14.71 17.19 2.92
CA GLY A 120 14.50 17.34 4.36
C GLY A 120 15.53 16.58 5.20
N GLY A 121 15.13 16.11 6.38
CA GLY A 121 16.01 15.37 7.29
C GLY A 121 16.45 14.04 6.69
N VAL A 122 17.77 13.83 6.62
CA VAL A 122 18.36 12.60 6.06
C VAL A 122 18.40 11.52 7.13
N VAL A 123 17.68 10.42 6.89
CA VAL A 123 17.79 9.19 7.67
C VAL A 123 18.67 8.22 6.88
N LYS A 124 19.76 7.75 7.51
CA LYS A 124 20.63 6.73 6.93
C LYS A 124 19.95 5.36 7.05
N LEU A 125 20.17 4.49 6.07
CA LEU A 125 19.55 3.18 5.98
C LEU A 125 20.58 2.07 5.80
N ASP A 126 20.37 0.95 6.48
CA ASP A 126 20.97 -0.32 6.07
C ASP A 126 19.95 -1.05 5.19
N VAL A 127 20.27 -1.22 3.90
CA VAL A 127 19.40 -1.90 2.93
C VAL A 127 20.02 -3.24 2.56
N THR A 128 19.42 -4.32 3.04
CA THR A 128 19.90 -5.70 2.82
C THR A 128 18.97 -6.44 1.86
N ILE A 129 19.56 -7.01 0.82
CA ILE A 129 18.89 -7.82 -0.19
C ILE A 129 19.53 -9.21 -0.17
N GLN A 130 18.71 -10.25 -0.12
CA GLN A 130 19.20 -11.63 -0.15
C GLN A 130 18.18 -12.55 -0.85
N PRO A 131 18.62 -13.66 -1.45
CA PRO A 131 17.71 -14.65 -1.99
C PRO A 131 16.80 -15.22 -0.89
N SER A 132 15.62 -15.68 -1.30
CA SER A 132 14.68 -16.38 -0.42
C SER A 132 14.54 -17.83 -0.87
N SER A 133 14.53 -18.76 0.08
CA SER A 133 14.19 -20.16 -0.14
C SER A 133 12.69 -20.43 0.04
N GLN A 134 11.91 -19.42 0.45
CA GLN A 134 10.48 -19.56 0.64
C GLN A 134 9.76 -19.68 -0.71
N ARG A 135 8.90 -20.70 -0.84
CA ARG A 135 8.11 -20.92 -2.06
C ARG A 135 7.31 -19.66 -2.42
N GLY A 136 7.42 -19.23 -3.68
CA GLY A 136 6.73 -18.05 -4.21
C GLY A 136 7.47 -16.73 -3.97
N THR A 137 8.48 -16.72 -3.12
CA THR A 137 9.30 -15.53 -2.83
C THR A 137 10.65 -15.65 -3.53
N ARG A 138 11.02 -14.67 -4.34
CA ARG A 138 12.31 -14.65 -5.04
C ARG A 138 13.44 -14.05 -4.20
N ALA A 139 13.13 -13.00 -3.45
CA ALA A 139 14.09 -12.32 -2.58
C ALA A 139 13.45 -11.86 -1.28
N ARG A 140 14.28 -11.63 -0.28
CA ARG A 140 13.93 -10.91 0.94
C ARG A 140 14.66 -9.57 0.95
N LEU A 141 13.92 -8.52 1.24
CA LEU A 141 14.45 -7.18 1.46
C LEU A 141 14.28 -6.83 2.93
N GLU A 142 15.32 -6.28 3.51
CA GLU A 142 15.33 -5.70 4.83
C GLU A 142 15.85 -4.28 4.75
N ILE A 143 15.10 -3.34 5.30
CA ILE A 143 15.51 -1.94 5.43
C ILE A 143 15.50 -1.61 6.91
N TYR A 144 16.65 -1.22 7.44
CA TYR A 144 16.79 -0.75 8.80
C TYR A 144 17.11 0.74 8.81
N GLU A 145 16.29 1.53 9.50
CA GLU A 145 16.53 2.97 9.66
C GLU A 145 17.50 3.24 10.81
N ILE A 146 18.63 3.86 10.49
CA ILE A 146 19.65 4.22 11.47
C ILE A 146 19.20 5.49 12.21
N PRO A 147 19.17 5.49 13.55
CA PRO A 147 18.88 6.69 14.32
C PRO A 147 19.82 7.85 13.96
N PRO A 148 19.28 9.08 13.85
CA PRO A 148 20.15 10.24 13.84
C PRO A 148 20.96 10.25 15.14
N PRO A 149 22.21 10.74 15.11
CA PRO A 149 22.94 10.96 16.34
C PRO A 149 22.15 11.91 17.25
N PRO A 150 22.27 11.76 18.58
CA PRO A 150 21.64 12.69 19.52
C PRO A 150 22.16 14.11 19.25
N PRO A 151 21.34 15.15 19.53
CA PRO A 151 21.78 16.54 19.39
C PRO A 151 23.05 16.80 20.21
N GLU A 152 23.96 17.62 19.68
CA GLU A 152 25.14 18.05 20.42
C GLU A 152 24.73 18.68 21.77
N GLY A 153 25.40 18.24 22.85
CA GLY A 153 25.10 18.72 24.22
C GLY A 153 24.09 17.88 25.00
N VAL A 154 23.44 16.88 24.39
CA VAL A 154 22.66 15.87 25.15
C VAL A 154 23.63 14.84 25.71
N VAL A 155 24.14 15.11 26.92
CA VAL A 155 24.88 14.13 27.73
C VAL A 155 23.85 13.43 28.60
N VAL A 156 23.56 12.16 28.31
CA VAL A 156 22.78 11.34 29.25
C VAL A 156 23.63 11.17 30.51
N SER A 157 23.12 11.62 31.65
CA SER A 157 23.89 11.55 32.91
C SER A 157 24.19 10.10 33.29
N GLU A 158 25.32 9.86 33.96
CA GLU A 158 25.69 8.52 34.42
C GLU A 158 24.61 7.93 35.36
N GLU A 159 23.95 8.76 36.18
CA GLU A 159 22.81 8.38 37.01
C GLU A 159 21.61 7.88 36.20
N GLU A 160 21.33 8.49 35.06
CA GLU A 160 20.20 8.13 34.20
C GLU A 160 20.48 6.84 33.42
N ILE A 161 21.73 6.64 33.00
CA ILE A 161 22.21 5.37 32.44
C ILE A 161 22.09 4.26 33.49
N ARG A 162 22.58 4.50 34.72
CA ARG A 162 22.46 3.52 35.83
C ARG A 162 21.01 3.14 36.11
N ARG A 163 20.14 4.13 36.27
CA ARG A 163 18.72 3.91 36.58
C ARG A 163 18.02 3.09 35.50
N HIS A 164 18.35 3.34 34.22
CA HIS A 164 17.81 2.56 33.10
C HIS A 164 18.34 1.11 33.11
N LEU A 165 19.63 0.91 33.36
CA LEU A 165 20.25 -0.42 33.42
C LEU A 165 19.76 -1.26 34.61
N ASP A 166 19.52 -0.64 35.76
CA ASP A 166 19.00 -1.33 36.95
C ASP A 166 17.54 -1.75 36.75
N GLY A 167 16.71 -0.90 36.15
CA GLY A 167 15.32 -1.26 35.80
C GLY A 167 15.21 -2.41 34.78
N LEU A 168 16.17 -2.51 33.84
CA LEU A 168 16.24 -3.64 32.90
C LEU A 168 16.63 -4.96 33.58
N ARG A 169 17.33 -4.92 34.72
CA ARG A 169 17.69 -6.12 35.51
C ARG A 169 16.52 -6.64 36.33
N GLU A 170 15.78 -5.74 36.98
CA GLU A 170 14.61 -6.11 37.79
C GLU A 170 13.48 -6.75 36.98
N HIS A 171 13.33 -6.38 35.71
CA HIS A 171 12.33 -6.98 34.81
C HIS A 171 12.71 -8.38 34.28
N ARG A 172 13.90 -8.89 34.59
CA ARG A 172 14.42 -10.17 34.09
C ARG A 172 14.39 -11.29 35.13
N GLU A 173 14.00 -10.98 36.37
CA GLU A 173 13.75 -11.92 37.47
C GLU A 173 12.26 -12.25 37.59
#